data_AF-A0A354CV09-F1
#
_entry.id   AF-A0A354CV09-F1
#
_cell.length_a   1.000
_cell.length_b   1.000
_cell.length_c   1.000
_cell.angle_alpha   90.00
_cell.angle_beta   90.00
_cell.angle_gamma   90.00
#
_symmetry.space_group_name_H-M   'P 1'
#
loop_
_entity.id
_entity.type
_entity.pdbx_description
1 polymer ?
#
loop_
_entity_poly.entity_id
_entity_poly.type
_entity_poly.pdbx_seq_one_letter_code
_entity_poly.pdbx_strand_id
1 'polypeptide(L)' 'KEEGGENDLVDRIAGDPIFKITKEEILAVLQPESFIGRCPEQVDRFLAECVNPVLEANKDVLGEKAELNV' A
#
# COMPACT_ATOMS: atom_id res chain seq x y z
N LYS A 1 15.30 16.79 -5.58
CA LYS A 1 13.99 17.37 -5.96
C LYS A 1 13.88 18.63 -5.14
N GLU A 2 14.26 19.78 -5.69
CA GLU A 2 14.57 20.98 -4.88
C GLU A 2 13.36 21.84 -4.55
N GLU A 3 12.25 21.76 -5.29
CA GLU A 3 10.98 22.41 -4.89
C GLU A 3 9.81 21.48 -5.23
N GLY A 4 9.47 20.57 -4.31
CA GLY A 4 8.32 19.69 -4.48
C GLY A 4 7.03 20.41 -4.08
N GLY A 5 6.38 21.08 -5.03
CA GLY A 5 5.03 21.63 -4.85
C GLY A 5 3.95 20.54 -4.74
N GLU A 6 2.72 20.96 -4.42
CA GLU A 6 1.56 20.07 -4.40
C GLU A 6 1.23 19.55 -5.81
N ASN A 7 0.71 18.32 -5.89
CA ASN A 7 0.25 17.74 -7.16
C ASN A 7 -1.16 18.26 -7.49
N ASP A 8 -1.26 19.07 -8.54
CA ASP A 8 -2.50 19.72 -8.99
C ASP A 8 -3.14 19.03 -10.22
N LEU A 9 -2.71 17.81 -10.58
CA LEU A 9 -3.19 17.12 -11.79
C LEU A 9 -4.71 16.95 -11.82
N VAL A 10 -5.31 16.61 -10.68
CA VAL A 10 -6.78 16.46 -10.56
C VAL A 10 -7.48 17.79 -10.84
N ASP A 11 -6.94 18.89 -10.32
CA ASP A 11 -7.50 20.23 -10.54
C ASP A 11 -7.40 20.66 -12.00
N ARG A 12 -6.28 20.34 -12.67
CA ARG A 12 -6.10 20.61 -14.10
C ARG A 12 -7.10 19.85 -14.97
N ILE A 13 -7.34 18.57 -14.68
CA ILE A 13 -8.27 17.73 -15.44
C ILE A 13 -9.71 18.22 -15.23
N ALA A 14 -10.12 18.47 -13.98
CA ALA A 14 -11.46 18.95 -13.68
C ALA A 14 -11.72 20.38 -14.21
N GLY A 15 -10.67 21.19 -14.34
CA GLY A 15 -10.74 22.55 -14.88
C GLY A 15 -10.74 22.63 -16.41
N ASP A 16 -10.44 21.54 -17.13
CA ASP A 16 -10.41 21.53 -18.59
C ASP A 16 -11.71 20.93 -19.18
N PRO A 17 -12.53 21.74 -19.90
CA PRO A 17 -13.79 21.29 -20.49
C PRO A 17 -13.69 20.11 -21.45
N ILE A 18 -12.50 19.76 -21.96
CA ILE A 18 -12.31 18.60 -22.85
C ILE A 18 -12.64 17.28 -22.15
N PHE A 19 -12.36 17.16 -20.85
CA PHE A 19 -12.52 15.93 -20.08
C PHE A 19 -13.96 15.70 -19.60
N LYS A 20 -14.75 16.77 -19.45
CA LYS A 20 -16.17 16.72 -19.06
C LYS A 20 -16.41 15.87 -17.81
N ILE A 21 -15.54 15.98 -16.82
CA ILE A 21 -15.56 15.25 -15.56
C ILE A 21 -15.30 16.22 -14.41
N THR A 22 -15.97 16.00 -13.29
CA THR A 22 -15.82 16.81 -12.07
C THR A 22 -14.68 16.30 -11.19
N LYS A 23 -14.18 17.18 -10.31
CA LYS A 23 -13.16 16.79 -9.32
C LYS A 23 -13.68 15.69 -8.39
N GLU A 24 -14.94 15.79 -7.99
CA GLU A 24 -15.62 14.84 -7.13
C GLU A 24 -15.69 13.44 -7.75
N GLU A 25 -15.99 13.36 -9.06
CA GLU A 25 -16.01 12.09 -9.80
C GLU A 25 -14.61 11.46 -9.90
N ILE A 26 -13.56 12.26 -10.10
CA ILE A 26 -12.17 11.77 -10.11
C ILE A 26 -11.78 11.25 -8.71
N LEU A 27 -12.07 12.01 -7.65
CA LEU A 27 -11.72 11.62 -6.29
C LEU A 27 -12.48 10.37 -5.81
N ALA A 28 -13.72 10.18 -6.27
CA ALA A 28 -14.50 8.99 -5.95
C ALA A 28 -13.85 7.69 -6.47
N VAL A 29 -13.07 7.74 -7.55
CA VAL A 29 -12.36 6.56 -8.08
C VAL A 29 -10.92 6.44 -7.59
N LEU A 30 -10.31 7.53 -7.13
CA LEU A 30 -8.95 7.55 -6.57
C LEU A 30 -8.89 7.07 -5.12
N GLN A 31 -9.60 5.99 -4.80
CA GLN A 31 -9.54 5.34 -3.50
C GLN A 31 -8.31 4.42 -3.46
N PRO A 32 -7.27 4.68 -2.64
CA PRO A 32 -6.00 3.96 -2.67
C PRO A 32 -6.13 2.43 -2.59
N GLU A 33 -7.07 1.94 -1.79
CA GLU A 33 -7.41 0.52 -1.64
C GLU A 33 -7.87 -0.14 -2.94
N SER A 34 -8.35 0.63 -3.91
CA SER A 34 -8.74 0.10 -5.23
C SER A 34 -7.53 -0.17 -6.13
N PHE A 35 -6.33 0.29 -5.75
CA PHE A 35 -5.11 0.21 -6.57
C PHE A 35 -4.04 -0.74 -6.00
N ILE A 36 -4.35 -1.47 -4.92
CA ILE A 36 -3.41 -2.43 -4.32
C ILE A 36 -3.58 -3.87 -4.83
N GLY A 37 -4.52 -4.09 -5.77
CA GLY A 37 -4.76 -5.40 -6.37
C GLY A 37 -5.03 -6.49 -5.33
N ARG A 38 -4.36 -7.63 -5.45
CA ARG A 38 -4.49 -8.77 -4.52
C ARG A 38 -3.47 -8.75 -3.38
N CYS A 39 -2.87 -7.59 -3.09
CA CYS A 39 -1.83 -7.47 -2.07
C CYS A 39 -2.26 -8.06 -0.71
N PRO A 40 -3.47 -7.78 -0.19
CA PRO A 40 -3.92 -8.37 1.08
C PRO A 40 -3.95 -9.91 1.03
N GLU A 41 -4.59 -10.49 0.01
CA GLU A 41 -4.72 -11.94 -0.11
C GLU A 41 -3.38 -12.63 -0.37
N GLN A 42 -2.46 -11.96 -1.07
CA GLN A 42 -1.10 -12.46 -1.29
C GLN A 42 -0.32 -12.54 0.02
N VAL A 43 -0.39 -11.49 0.84
CA VAL A 43 0.28 -11.44 2.15
C VAL A 43 -0.33 -12.46 3.09
N ASP A 44 -1.66 -12.50 3.20
CA ASP A 44 -2.37 -13.45 4.06
C ASP A 44 -2.03 -14.90 3.70
N ARG A 45 -2.05 -15.21 2.40
CA ARG A 45 -1.69 -16.54 1.90
C ARG A 45 -0.24 -16.88 2.20
N PHE A 46 0.69 -15.97 1.94
CA PHE A 46 2.11 -16.20 2.20
C PHE A 46 2.39 -16.42 3.69
N LEU A 47 1.76 -15.62 4.56
CA LEU A 47 1.86 -15.81 6.00
C LEU A 47 1.31 -17.17 6.42
N ALA A 48 0.13 -17.56 5.94
CA ALA A 48 -0.51 -18.81 6.31
C ALA A 48 0.19 -20.07 5.77
N GLU A 49 0.59 -20.07 4.49
CA GLU A 49 1.11 -21.27 3.82
C GLU A 49 2.63 -21.41 3.93
N CYS A 50 3.37 -20.32 4.13
CA CYS A 50 4.83 -20.34 4.10
C CYS A 50 5.47 -19.94 5.43
N VAL A 51 5.04 -18.83 6.03
CA VAL A 51 5.72 -18.29 7.23
C VAL A 51 5.28 -19.00 8.51
N ASN A 52 3.97 -19.08 8.76
CA ASN A 52 3.42 -19.65 9.99
C ASN A 52 3.83 -21.11 10.23
N PRO A 53 3.88 -22.00 9.22
CA PRO A 53 4.35 -23.37 9.44
C PRO A 53 5.80 -23.45 9.92
N VAL A 54 6.66 -22.56 9.42
CA VAL A 54 8.07 -22.48 9.85
C VAL A 54 8.17 -21.93 11.26
N LEU A 55 7.41 -20.89 11.59
CA LEU A 55 7.36 -20.36 12.96
C LEU A 55 6.84 -21.39 13.96
N GLU A 56 5.79 -22.14 13.59
CA GLU A 56 5.22 -23.22 14.40
C GLU A 56 6.25 -24.30 14.74
N ALA A 57 7.03 -24.73 13.74
CA ALA A 57 8.04 -25.77 13.90
C ALA A 57 9.23 -25.35 14.78
N ASN A 58 9.43 -24.04 15.01
CA ASN A 58 10.54 -23.48 15.78
C ASN A 58 10.05 -22.62 16.96
N LYS A 59 8.86 -22.94 17.48
CA LYS A 59 8.19 -22.15 18.54
C LYS A 59 9.00 -21.96 19.81
N ASP A 60 9.85 -22.92 20.12
CA ASP A 60 10.70 -22.97 21.31
C ASP A 60 11.78 -21.88 21.32
N VAL A 61 12.21 -21.41 20.15
CA VAL A 61 13.24 -20.37 19.99
C VAL A 61 12.67 -19.00 19.60
N LEU A 62 11.35 -18.86 19.51
CA LEU A 62 10.72 -17.57 19.24
C LEU A 62 10.81 -16.64 20.44
N GLY A 63 11.01 -15.34 20.17
CA GLY A 63 11.02 -14.29 21.20
C GLY A 63 12.38 -13.99 21.82
N GLU A 64 13.45 -14.62 21.32
CA GLU A 64 14.82 -14.23 21.66
C GLU A 64 15.09 -12.77 21.24
N LYS A 65 15.80 -12.02 22.09
CA LYS A 65 16.18 -10.63 21.81
C LYS A 65 17.56 -10.62 21.17
N ALA A 66 17.68 -9.98 20.01
CA ALA A 66 18.98 -9.75 19.39
C ALA A 66 19.76 -8.69 20.18
N GLU A 67 20.91 -9.07 20.74
CA GLU A 67 21.89 -8.11 21.27
C GLU A 67 22.83 -7.65 20.15
N LEU A 68 22.87 -6.35 19.91
CA LEU A 68 23.77 -5.71 18.95
C LEU A 68 24.84 -4.94 19.74
N ASN A 69 26.07 -5.44 19.74
CA ASN A 69 27.25 -4.72 20.24
C ASN A 69 27.95 -4.06 19.05
N VAL A 70 28.08 -2.73 19.10
CA VAL A 70 28.82 -1.91 18.11
C VAL A 70 30.24 -1.69 18.60
#